data_AF-A0A1G9JKI5-F1
#
_entry.id   AF-A0A1G9JKI5-F1
#
_cell.length_a   1.000
_cell.length_b   1.000
_cell.length_c   1.000
_cell.angle_alpha   90.00
_cell.angle_beta   90.00
_cell.angle_gamma   90.00
#
_symmetry.space_group_name_H-M   'P 1'
#
loop_
_entity.id
_entity.type
_entity.pdbx_description
1 polymer ?
#
loop_
_entity_poly.entity_id
_entity_poly.type
_entity_poly.pdbx_seq_one_letter_code
_entity_poly.pdbx_strand_id
1 'polypeptide(L)'
;AAVEDPIADETAAVEDPIADEIAAVEETVGEEPAASEANLFEEEEPAEPTVDEIAQIETVDLFLTDKIGLCVHVALNDQYISGDNDFLAFTCAGRRVEQLVSETWSDDQDRAVFTLDLAARQMTDQVTLQMNVGGTDGTPVNCSVRTYADAILAGTEYTEQEKEMVRAMLNYGSYTQLYAGYNTDSLAAAGLYEEGQDPVLNGEGPDLTEYAYRYELKDQEDGLQVGKASLLLGTDVSIRFYYQPGAGKTAEDYSLFLEGYLENELTLGYDQYKDMYYAEIEHISPMDLGRMYTLVICEASAPDTDSPVATVDFGALSYCCSMIQNKEAADASRNLSRAIYNYYEAANAF
;
A
#
# COMPACT_ATOMS: atom_id res chain seq x y z
N ALA A 1 -4.64 2.28 -60.08
CA ALA A 1 -5.53 2.43 -61.24
C ALA A 1 -6.76 3.15 -60.73
N ALA A 2 -6.75 4.49 -60.82
CA ALA A 2 -7.49 5.27 -61.83
C ALA A 2 -9.01 5.18 -61.52
N VAL A 3 -9.75 6.26 -61.32
CA VAL A 3 -10.07 7.40 -62.22
C VAL A 3 -10.64 8.51 -61.29
N GLU A 4 -10.11 9.75 -61.19
CA GLU A 4 -10.39 10.98 -62.02
C GLU A 4 -11.89 11.12 -62.39
N ASP A 5 -12.60 12.24 -62.42
CA ASP A 5 -12.30 13.68 -62.41
C ASP A 5 -13.65 14.46 -62.18
N PRO A 6 -13.63 15.81 -62.11
CA PRO A 6 -14.67 16.69 -61.55
C PRO A 6 -15.59 17.31 -62.62
N ILE A 7 -16.54 18.14 -62.17
CA ILE A 7 -17.30 19.06 -63.04
C ILE A 7 -17.23 20.49 -62.47
N ALA A 8 -16.62 21.38 -63.27
CA ALA A 8 -16.71 22.85 -63.25
C ALA A 8 -18.07 23.29 -63.83
N ASP A 9 -18.63 24.46 -63.51
CA ASP A 9 -18.48 25.77 -64.19
C ASP A 9 -19.87 26.44 -63.97
N GLU A 10 -20.09 27.74 -63.75
CA GLU A 10 -20.03 28.82 -64.74
C GLU A 10 -20.26 30.19 -64.05
N THR A 11 -19.34 31.11 -64.31
CA THR A 11 -19.52 32.50 -64.79
C THR A 11 -20.81 33.29 -64.52
N ALA A 12 -20.68 34.55 -64.11
CA ALA A 12 -20.76 35.71 -65.02
C ALA A 12 -20.77 37.06 -64.27
N ALA A 13 -19.90 37.97 -64.73
CA ALA A 13 -19.86 39.38 -64.39
C ALA A 13 -20.63 40.20 -65.45
N VAL A 14 -21.25 41.33 -65.07
CA VAL A 14 -21.50 42.48 -65.97
C VAL A 14 -21.47 43.78 -65.16
N GLU A 15 -20.70 44.75 -65.66
CA GLU A 15 -20.50 46.13 -65.20
C GLU A 15 -21.64 47.10 -65.60
N ASP A 16 -21.91 48.11 -64.74
CA ASP A 16 -22.25 49.56 -64.92
C ASP A 16 -23.05 50.11 -66.15
N PRO A 17 -23.57 51.38 -66.23
CA PRO A 17 -23.31 52.60 -65.42
C PRO A 17 -24.48 53.64 -65.18
N ILE A 18 -24.20 54.67 -64.32
CA ILE A 18 -24.47 56.15 -64.39
C ILE A 18 -25.91 56.78 -64.26
N ALA A 19 -26.01 57.70 -63.25
CA ALA A 19 -26.69 59.03 -63.08
C ALA A 19 -28.21 59.21 -63.40
N ASP A 20 -29.02 60.07 -62.74
CA ASP A 20 -28.85 61.46 -62.25
C ASP A 20 -29.95 61.84 -61.21
N GLU A 21 -29.74 63.00 -60.55
CA GLU A 21 -30.57 63.84 -59.62
C GLU A 21 -32.12 63.68 -59.54
N ILE A 22 -32.80 64.01 -58.41
CA ILE A 22 -33.35 65.35 -57.99
C ILE A 22 -33.95 65.33 -56.54
N ALA A 23 -33.57 66.35 -55.73
CA ALA A 23 -34.23 67.11 -54.64
C ALA A 23 -35.09 66.50 -53.48
N ALA A 24 -34.56 66.70 -52.26
CA ALA A 24 -35.11 67.40 -51.08
C ALA A 24 -36.55 67.14 -50.55
N VAL A 25 -36.65 66.72 -49.28
CA VAL A 25 -37.45 67.37 -48.21
C VAL A 25 -36.77 67.09 -46.86
N GLU A 26 -36.58 68.16 -46.07
CA GLU A 26 -36.13 68.16 -44.68
C GLU A 26 -37.19 67.56 -43.73
N GLU A 27 -36.80 66.69 -42.79
CA GLU A 27 -37.48 66.61 -41.50
C GLU A 27 -36.45 66.27 -40.41
N THR A 28 -36.30 67.22 -39.49
CA THR A 28 -35.46 67.19 -38.30
C THR A 28 -36.04 66.27 -37.23
N VAL A 29 -35.30 65.25 -36.81
CA VAL A 29 -35.55 64.56 -35.53
C VAL A 29 -34.23 64.28 -34.83
N GLY A 30 -34.03 64.95 -33.69
CA GLY A 30 -33.26 64.52 -32.52
C GLY A 30 -31.80 64.14 -32.69
N GLU A 31 -30.89 65.04 -32.28
CA GLU A 31 -29.55 64.64 -31.85
C GLU A 31 -29.66 63.69 -30.64
N GLU A 32 -29.28 62.43 -30.86
CA GLU A 32 -28.94 61.48 -29.79
C GLU A 32 -27.40 61.47 -29.68
N PRO A 33 -26.82 61.71 -28.49
CA PRO A 33 -25.38 61.87 -28.37
C PRO A 33 -24.69 60.53 -28.62
N ALA A 34 -23.58 60.60 -29.35
CA ALA A 34 -22.68 59.49 -29.65
C ALA A 34 -22.46 58.61 -28.41
N ALA A 35 -22.94 57.36 -28.49
CA ALA A 35 -22.52 56.33 -27.56
C ALA A 35 -21.00 56.20 -27.70
N SER A 36 -20.33 56.44 -26.58
CA SER A 36 -18.91 56.28 -26.34
C SER A 36 -18.36 55.04 -27.03
N GLU A 37 -17.17 55.18 -27.61
CA GLU A 37 -16.27 54.04 -27.84
C GLU A 37 -16.20 53.26 -26.52
N ALA A 38 -16.93 52.15 -26.46
CA ALA A 38 -16.79 51.19 -25.39
C ALA A 38 -15.35 50.68 -25.51
N ASN A 39 -14.52 51.02 -24.54
CA ASN A 39 -13.30 50.28 -24.27
C ASN A 39 -13.70 48.80 -24.19
N LEU A 40 -13.40 48.05 -25.24
CA LEU A 40 -13.20 46.62 -25.19
C LEU A 40 -11.93 46.41 -24.36
N PHE A 41 -12.04 46.60 -23.04
CA PHE A 41 -11.23 45.83 -22.13
C PHE A 41 -11.74 44.40 -22.30
N GLU A 42 -11.03 43.62 -23.09
CA GLU A 42 -11.06 42.17 -22.90
C GLU A 42 -10.66 41.97 -21.44
N GLU A 43 -11.65 41.71 -20.57
CA GLU A 43 -11.35 41.14 -19.26
C GLU A 43 -10.65 39.82 -19.57
N GLU A 44 -9.32 39.79 -19.44
CA GLU A 44 -8.58 38.54 -19.45
C GLU A 44 -9.24 37.68 -18.38
N GLU A 45 -9.93 36.62 -18.81
CA GLU A 45 -10.43 35.63 -17.86
C GLU A 45 -9.24 35.19 -16.99
N PRO A 46 -9.41 35.17 -15.66
CA PRO A 46 -8.32 34.76 -14.80
C PRO A 46 -7.86 33.36 -15.22
N ALA A 47 -6.56 33.20 -15.42
CA ALA A 47 -5.99 31.91 -15.80
C ALA A 47 -6.52 30.81 -14.85
N GLU A 48 -6.96 29.68 -15.42
CA GLU A 48 -7.36 28.54 -14.61
C GLU A 48 -6.20 28.12 -13.69
N PRO A 49 -6.46 27.83 -12.41
CA PRO A 49 -5.40 27.45 -11.50
C PRO A 49 -4.77 26.12 -11.93
N THR A 50 -3.47 25.99 -11.69
CA THR A 50 -2.74 24.74 -11.92
C THR A 50 -3.16 23.66 -10.92
N VAL A 51 -2.90 22.39 -11.24
CA VAL A 51 -3.17 21.26 -10.32
C VAL A 51 -2.48 21.46 -8.97
N ASP A 52 -1.25 21.99 -8.96
CA ASP A 52 -0.49 22.22 -7.73
C ASP A 52 -1.06 23.39 -6.90
N GLU A 53 -1.83 24.30 -7.51
CA GLU A 53 -2.58 25.35 -6.79
C GLU A 53 -3.93 24.82 -6.27
N ILE A 54 -4.51 23.84 -6.95
CA ILE A 54 -5.77 23.19 -6.55
C ILE A 54 -5.55 22.15 -5.45
N ALA A 55 -4.48 21.36 -5.54
CA ALA A 55 -4.20 20.23 -4.65
C ALA A 55 -2.73 20.26 -4.20
N GLN A 56 -2.52 20.54 -2.92
CA GLN A 56 -1.18 20.69 -2.34
C GLN A 56 -0.89 19.53 -1.38
N ILE A 57 0.14 18.74 -1.68
CA ILE A 57 0.67 17.75 -0.75
C ILE A 57 1.40 18.51 0.37
N GLU A 58 0.80 18.58 1.56
CA GLU A 58 1.36 19.35 2.68
C GLU A 58 2.27 18.50 3.56
N THR A 59 1.80 17.30 3.90
CA THR A 59 2.50 16.40 4.82
C THR A 59 2.43 14.97 4.29
N VAL A 60 3.48 14.22 4.55
CA VAL A 60 3.47 12.77 4.39
C VAL A 60 4.09 12.16 5.63
N ASP A 61 3.36 11.24 6.25
CA ASP A 61 3.73 10.58 7.49
C ASP A 61 3.94 9.08 7.28
N LEU A 62 4.71 8.49 8.19
CA LEU A 62 4.77 7.03 8.32
C LEU A 62 3.63 6.56 9.22
N PHE A 63 2.89 5.55 8.77
CA PHE A 63 1.96 4.84 9.64
C PHE A 63 2.42 3.39 9.83
N LEU A 64 2.34 2.93 11.07
CA LEU A 64 2.74 1.61 11.52
C LEU A 64 1.57 0.95 12.25
N THR A 65 0.95 -0.02 11.60
CA THR A 65 -0.09 -0.88 12.18
C THR A 65 0.40 -2.33 12.04
N ASP A 66 -0.46 -3.26 11.64
CA ASP A 66 -0.10 -4.49 10.93
C ASP A 66 0.65 -4.27 9.61
N LYS A 67 0.70 -3.02 9.12
CA LYS A 67 1.34 -2.64 7.86
C LYS A 67 2.36 -1.53 8.04
N ILE A 68 3.22 -1.41 7.04
CA ILE A 68 4.17 -0.31 6.90
C ILE A 68 3.75 0.49 5.68
N GLY A 69 3.50 1.78 5.84
CA GLY A 69 3.05 2.59 4.72
C GLY A 69 3.25 4.09 4.89
N LEU A 70 2.84 4.80 3.85
CA LEU A 70 2.85 6.26 3.79
C LEU A 70 1.43 6.79 3.89
N CYS A 71 1.23 7.82 4.70
CA CYS A 71 -0.01 8.56 4.83
C CYS A 71 0.22 9.97 4.26
N VAL A 72 -0.54 10.37 3.23
CA VAL A 72 -0.34 11.62 2.49
C VAL A 72 -1.51 12.55 2.77
N HIS A 73 -1.23 13.72 3.32
CA HIS A 73 -2.21 14.76 3.64
C HIS A 73 -2.19 15.82 2.54
N VAL A 74 -3.33 16.00 1.87
CA VAL A 74 -3.47 16.90 0.72
C VAL A 74 -4.51 17.97 1.04
N ALA A 75 -4.10 19.24 1.00
CA ALA A 75 -5.01 20.37 1.02
C ALA A 75 -5.64 20.54 -0.37
N LEU A 76 -6.97 20.57 -0.41
CA LEU A 76 -7.73 20.66 -1.65
C LEU A 76 -8.51 21.98 -1.72
N ASN A 77 -8.60 22.53 -2.92
CA ASN A 77 -9.52 23.62 -3.24
C ASN A 77 -10.79 23.04 -3.86
N ASP A 78 -11.81 22.83 -3.01
CA ASP A 78 -13.10 22.21 -3.37
C ASP A 78 -13.83 22.87 -4.54
N GLN A 79 -13.51 24.12 -4.88
CA GLN A 79 -14.10 24.80 -6.04
C GLN A 79 -13.74 24.14 -7.38
N TYR A 80 -12.60 23.43 -7.42
CA TYR A 80 -12.05 22.84 -8.64
C TYR A 80 -12.02 21.31 -8.61
N ILE A 81 -12.46 20.69 -7.50
CA ILE A 81 -12.54 19.24 -7.37
C ILE A 81 -13.88 18.74 -7.94
N SER A 82 -13.78 17.96 -8.99
CA SER A 82 -14.89 17.15 -9.51
C SER A 82 -14.79 15.76 -8.87
N GLY A 83 -15.51 15.57 -7.77
CA GLY A 83 -15.32 14.42 -6.87
C GLY A 83 -15.28 13.03 -7.53
N ASP A 84 -15.82 12.85 -8.73
CA ASP A 84 -15.97 11.53 -9.33
C ASP A 84 -14.75 10.99 -10.08
N ASN A 85 -13.75 11.83 -10.45
CA ASN A 85 -12.60 11.37 -11.26
C ASN A 85 -11.23 11.93 -10.82
N ASP A 86 -11.17 12.78 -9.81
CA ASP A 86 -9.91 13.31 -9.30
C ASP A 86 -9.27 12.31 -8.34
N PHE A 87 -7.95 12.12 -8.42
CA PHE A 87 -7.25 11.12 -7.63
C PHE A 87 -5.81 11.50 -7.30
N LEU A 88 -5.27 10.85 -6.27
CA LEU A 88 -3.84 10.75 -6.06
C LEU A 88 -3.32 9.42 -6.62
N ALA A 89 -2.31 9.49 -7.49
CA ALA A 89 -1.61 8.31 -7.98
C ALA A 89 -0.33 8.06 -7.18
N PHE A 90 -0.19 6.85 -6.69
CA PHE A 90 1.03 6.30 -6.12
C PHE A 90 1.70 5.40 -7.16
N THR A 91 2.95 5.69 -7.51
CA THR A 91 3.76 4.82 -8.37
C THR A 91 4.97 4.32 -7.59
N CYS A 92 5.10 3.01 -7.43
CA CYS A 92 6.19 2.38 -6.68
C CYS A 92 6.54 1.01 -7.30
N ALA A 93 7.82 0.78 -7.58
CA ALA A 93 8.32 -0.47 -8.17
C ALA A 93 7.54 -0.96 -9.41
N GLY A 94 7.12 -0.02 -10.27
CA GLY A 94 6.32 -0.31 -11.48
C GLY A 94 4.83 -0.60 -11.25
N ARG A 95 4.38 -0.62 -9.99
CA ARG A 95 2.96 -0.64 -9.62
C ARG A 95 2.44 0.78 -9.55
N ARG A 96 1.26 1.03 -10.15
CA ARG A 96 0.49 2.26 -9.99
C ARG A 96 -0.81 1.95 -9.24
N VAL A 97 -1.10 2.74 -8.21
CA VAL A 97 -2.36 2.70 -7.43
C VAL A 97 -2.96 4.08 -7.49
N GLU A 98 -4.23 4.17 -7.82
CA GLU A 98 -4.99 5.43 -7.86
C GLU A 98 -6.03 5.37 -6.74
N GLN A 99 -6.12 6.44 -5.95
CA GLN A 99 -7.13 6.60 -4.92
C GLN A 99 -7.93 7.86 -5.20
N LEU A 100 -9.24 7.67 -5.36
CA LEU A 100 -10.16 8.76 -5.68
C LEU A 100 -10.29 9.70 -4.49
N VAL A 101 -10.34 11.00 -4.78
CA VAL A 101 -10.61 12.06 -3.79
C VAL A 101 -11.99 11.86 -3.14
N SER A 102 -12.98 11.30 -3.86
CA SER A 102 -14.31 11.03 -3.30
C SER A 102 -14.39 9.83 -2.35
N GLU A 103 -13.41 8.93 -2.40
CA GLU A 103 -13.40 7.71 -1.59
C GLU A 103 -12.52 7.85 -0.34
N THR A 104 -11.79 8.95 -0.22
CA THR A 104 -10.94 9.22 0.93
C THR A 104 -11.66 9.91 2.07
N TRP A 105 -11.05 9.91 3.25
CA TRP A 105 -11.48 10.69 4.42
C TRP A 105 -10.62 11.94 4.58
N SER A 106 -11.14 12.89 5.36
CA SER A 106 -10.39 14.08 5.76
C SER A 106 -9.85 13.95 7.18
N ASP A 107 -8.70 14.55 7.45
CA ASP A 107 -8.18 14.70 8.81
C ASP A 107 -8.85 15.84 9.59
N ASP A 108 -8.34 16.16 10.77
CA ASP A 108 -8.85 17.22 11.65
C ASP A 108 -8.59 18.65 11.13
N GLN A 109 -7.81 18.79 10.06
CA GLN A 109 -7.50 20.04 9.38
C GLN A 109 -8.21 20.15 8.02
N ASP A 110 -9.22 19.32 7.78
CA ASP A 110 -9.98 19.23 6.53
C ASP A 110 -9.14 18.86 5.30
N ARG A 111 -8.00 18.16 5.49
CA ARG A 111 -7.13 17.70 4.39
C ARG A 111 -7.48 16.27 4.00
N ALA A 112 -7.50 15.97 2.71
CA ALA A 112 -7.74 14.63 2.19
C ALA A 112 -6.57 13.69 2.51
N VAL A 113 -6.85 12.47 2.97
CA VAL A 113 -5.84 11.55 3.52
C VAL A 113 -5.69 10.29 2.67
N PHE A 114 -4.59 10.15 1.95
CA PHE A 114 -4.35 8.98 1.10
C PHE A 114 -3.31 8.05 1.72
N THR A 115 -3.45 6.74 1.55
CA THR A 115 -2.50 5.77 2.16
C THR A 115 -1.88 4.82 1.14
N LEU A 116 -0.61 4.49 1.30
CA LEU A 116 0.06 3.47 0.50
C LEU A 116 0.73 2.42 1.39
N ASP A 117 0.16 1.22 1.37
CA ASP A 117 0.78 0.03 1.97
C ASP A 117 1.99 -0.43 1.14
N LEU A 118 3.08 -0.73 1.83
CA LEU A 118 4.34 -1.19 1.26
C LEU A 118 4.86 -2.42 2.01
N ALA A 119 5.37 -3.41 1.29
CA ALA A 119 6.06 -4.51 1.93
C ALA A 119 7.37 -4.04 2.57
N ALA A 120 7.82 -4.71 3.64
CA ALA A 120 9.05 -4.31 4.33
C ALA A 120 10.29 -4.28 3.42
N ARG A 121 10.33 -5.14 2.38
CA ARG A 121 11.41 -5.10 1.36
C ARG A 121 11.42 -3.83 0.50
N GLN A 122 10.32 -3.09 0.45
CA GLN A 122 10.12 -1.91 -0.40
C GLN A 122 10.42 -0.59 0.31
N MET A 123 10.97 -0.63 1.53
CA MET A 123 11.19 0.60 2.32
C MET A 123 12.12 1.63 1.64
N THR A 124 13.00 1.17 0.75
CA THR A 124 13.90 2.03 -0.03
C THR A 124 13.44 2.21 -1.48
N ASP A 125 12.26 1.70 -1.85
CA ASP A 125 11.70 1.96 -3.16
C ASP A 125 11.29 3.42 -3.25
N GLN A 126 11.60 4.06 -4.39
CA GLN A 126 11.07 5.38 -4.68
C GLN A 126 9.57 5.28 -4.92
N VAL A 127 8.80 6.05 -4.17
CA VAL A 127 7.38 6.29 -4.35
C VAL A 127 7.21 7.64 -5.00
N THR A 128 6.54 7.67 -6.16
CA THR A 128 6.12 8.91 -6.82
C THR A 128 4.65 9.14 -6.54
N LEU A 129 4.36 10.29 -5.93
CA LEU A 129 3.03 10.82 -5.66
C LEU A 129 2.67 11.82 -6.76
N GLN A 130 1.49 11.73 -7.35
CA GLN A 130 1.06 12.68 -8.39
C GLN A 130 -0.45 12.87 -8.35
N MET A 131 -0.90 14.10 -8.12
CA MET A 131 -2.31 14.45 -8.21
C MET A 131 -2.75 14.48 -9.67
N ASN A 132 -3.95 13.98 -9.95
CA ASN A 132 -4.66 14.22 -11.19
C ASN A 132 -5.98 14.92 -10.87
N VAL A 133 -6.19 16.08 -11.45
CA VAL A 133 -7.42 16.88 -11.30
C VAL A 133 -7.94 17.23 -12.68
N GLY A 134 -9.21 16.89 -12.95
CA GLY A 134 -9.86 17.15 -14.23
C GLY A 134 -9.16 16.48 -15.43
N GLY A 135 -8.44 15.37 -15.21
CA GLY A 135 -7.67 14.69 -16.25
C GLY A 135 -6.29 15.29 -16.51
N THR A 136 -5.86 16.29 -15.74
CA THR A 136 -4.53 16.90 -15.83
C THR A 136 -3.67 16.46 -14.66
N ASP A 137 -2.43 16.04 -14.94
CA ASP A 137 -1.45 15.66 -13.93
C ASP A 137 -0.73 16.89 -13.34
N GLY A 138 -0.62 16.92 -12.01
CA GLY A 138 0.23 17.87 -11.28
C GLY A 138 1.70 17.47 -11.24
N THR A 139 2.48 18.24 -10.49
CA THR A 139 3.92 18.00 -10.33
C THR A 139 4.16 16.73 -9.49
N PRO A 140 5.00 15.78 -9.96
CA PRO A 140 5.30 14.58 -9.19
C PRO A 140 6.19 14.89 -7.99
N VAL A 141 5.83 14.33 -6.83
CA VAL A 141 6.63 14.37 -5.58
C VAL A 141 7.20 12.99 -5.31
N ASN A 142 8.51 12.89 -5.08
CA ASN A 142 9.19 11.63 -4.82
C ASN A 142 9.55 11.48 -3.34
N CYS A 143 9.26 10.32 -2.78
CA CYS A 143 9.60 9.98 -1.40
C CYS A 143 9.86 8.48 -1.24
N SER A 144 10.11 8.03 -0.01
CA SER A 144 10.21 6.61 0.35
C SER A 144 9.94 6.45 1.85
N VAL A 145 9.66 5.24 2.31
CA VAL A 145 9.57 4.97 3.77
C VAL A 145 10.87 5.34 4.47
N ARG A 146 12.02 5.03 3.85
CA ARG A 146 13.34 5.39 4.39
C ARG A 146 13.49 6.90 4.58
N THR A 147 13.06 7.71 3.63
CA THR A 147 13.18 9.18 3.70
C THR A 147 12.46 9.74 4.94
N TYR A 148 11.24 9.27 5.23
CA TYR A 148 10.50 9.73 6.40
C TYR A 148 11.02 9.12 7.69
N ALA A 149 11.50 7.88 7.66
CA ALA A 149 12.15 7.28 8.80
C ALA A 149 13.40 8.08 9.22
N ASP A 150 14.18 8.57 8.25
CA ASP A 150 15.32 9.46 8.51
C ASP A 150 14.91 10.80 9.14
N ALA A 151 13.77 11.38 8.72
CA ALA A 151 13.22 12.57 9.34
C ALA A 151 12.85 12.33 10.81
N ILE A 152 12.20 11.20 11.13
CA ILE A 152 11.87 10.81 12.51
C ILE A 152 13.13 10.63 13.36
N LEU A 153 14.15 9.95 12.81
CA LEU A 153 15.40 9.70 13.52
C LEU A 153 16.19 10.99 13.82
N ALA A 154 16.12 11.98 12.92
CA ALA A 154 16.77 13.28 13.09
C ALA A 154 15.96 14.29 13.91
N GLY A 155 14.63 14.11 13.99
CA GLY A 155 13.72 15.00 14.69
C GLY A 155 13.97 15.07 16.20
N THR A 156 13.74 16.25 16.77
CA THR A 156 13.89 16.49 18.23
C THR A 156 12.58 16.31 18.98
N GLU A 157 11.48 16.29 18.25
CA GLU A 157 10.10 16.12 18.70
C GLU A 157 9.76 14.65 19.01
N TYR A 158 10.52 13.70 18.45
CA TYR A 158 10.34 12.28 18.69
C TYR A 158 11.17 11.80 19.88
N THR A 159 10.53 10.98 20.72
CA THR A 159 11.14 10.28 21.84
C THR A 159 12.19 9.27 21.37
N GLU A 160 13.12 8.90 22.25
CA GLU A 160 14.10 7.85 21.91
C GLU A 160 13.44 6.48 21.68
N GLN A 161 12.31 6.21 22.36
CA GLN A 161 11.51 5.00 22.18
C GLN A 161 10.90 4.91 20.77
N GLU A 162 10.35 6.02 20.25
CA GLU A 162 9.89 6.10 18.84
C GLU A 162 11.04 5.88 17.87
N LYS A 163 12.20 6.48 18.13
CA LYS A 163 13.39 6.31 17.29
C LYS A 163 13.93 4.88 17.33
N GLU A 164 13.91 4.23 18.48
CA GLU A 164 14.28 2.81 18.62
C GLU A 164 13.34 1.90 17.83
N MET A 165 12.03 2.16 17.89
CA MET A 165 11.03 1.47 17.07
C MET A 165 11.32 1.65 15.57
N VAL A 166 11.59 2.87 15.12
CA VAL A 166 11.95 3.14 13.71
C VAL A 166 13.27 2.46 13.31
N ARG A 167 14.30 2.45 14.17
CA ARG A 167 15.55 1.73 13.90
C ARG A 167 15.31 0.23 13.74
N ALA A 168 14.53 -0.37 14.63
CA ALA A 168 14.19 -1.79 14.58
C ALA A 168 13.39 -2.14 13.32
N MET A 169 12.41 -1.29 12.96
CA MET A 169 11.64 -1.41 11.72
C MET A 169 12.53 -1.40 10.48
N LEU A 170 13.46 -0.43 10.37
CA LEU A 170 14.38 -0.35 9.23
C LEU A 170 15.35 -1.54 9.17
N ASN A 171 15.74 -2.07 10.33
CA ASN A 171 16.56 -3.28 10.39
C ASN A 171 15.77 -4.50 9.88
N TYR A 172 14.53 -4.67 10.31
CA TYR A 172 13.60 -5.66 9.77
C TYR A 172 13.43 -5.53 8.25
N GLY A 173 13.25 -4.30 7.73
CA GLY A 173 13.21 -4.04 6.29
C GLY A 173 14.46 -4.51 5.54
N SER A 174 15.65 -4.21 6.07
CA SER A 174 16.94 -4.63 5.48
C SER A 174 17.10 -6.13 5.40
N TYR A 175 16.75 -6.84 6.48
CA TYR A 175 16.84 -8.29 6.48
C TYR A 175 15.75 -8.95 5.64
N THR A 176 14.61 -8.28 5.42
CA THR A 176 13.61 -8.70 4.45
C THR A 176 14.11 -8.51 3.01
N GLN A 177 14.80 -7.39 2.71
CA GLN A 177 15.46 -7.14 1.43
C GLN A 177 16.51 -8.23 1.12
N LEU A 178 17.38 -8.53 2.09
CA LEU A 178 18.39 -9.59 1.96
C LEU A 178 17.78 -10.98 1.77
N TYR A 179 16.76 -11.32 2.57
CA TYR A 179 16.05 -12.60 2.45
C TYR A 179 15.38 -12.77 1.08
N ALA A 180 14.77 -11.71 0.55
CA ALA A 180 14.10 -11.73 -0.74
C ALA A 180 15.04 -11.55 -1.95
N GLY A 181 16.31 -11.19 -1.72
CA GLY A 181 17.23 -10.78 -2.79
C GLY A 181 16.77 -9.52 -3.54
N TYR A 182 16.10 -8.59 -2.83
CA TYR A 182 15.46 -7.41 -3.41
C TYR A 182 16.16 -6.14 -2.93
N ASN A 183 16.62 -5.29 -3.85
CA ASN A 183 17.29 -4.01 -3.56
C ASN A 183 18.41 -4.12 -2.50
N THR A 184 19.21 -5.18 -2.56
CA THR A 184 20.25 -5.48 -1.57
C THR A 184 21.41 -4.48 -1.56
N ASP A 185 21.54 -3.65 -2.60
CA ASP A 185 22.55 -2.58 -2.68
C ASP A 185 22.08 -1.27 -1.99
N SER A 186 20.82 -1.22 -1.56
CA SER A 186 20.20 -0.07 -0.90
C SER A 186 19.37 -0.55 0.29
N LEU A 187 20.07 -1.03 1.33
CA LEU A 187 19.41 -1.56 2.52
C LEU A 187 18.73 -0.46 3.35
N ALA A 188 17.54 -0.75 3.87
CA ALA A 188 16.73 0.18 4.65
C ALA A 188 17.42 0.70 5.93
N ALA A 189 18.37 -0.04 6.51
CA ALA A 189 19.13 0.31 7.70
C ALA A 189 20.56 0.78 7.37
N ALA A 190 20.86 1.04 6.10
CA ALA A 190 22.17 1.53 5.69
C ALA A 190 22.54 2.81 6.48
N GLY A 191 23.71 2.79 7.12
CA GLY A 191 24.21 3.91 7.92
C GLY A 191 23.64 4.04 9.33
N LEU A 192 22.73 3.15 9.78
CA LEU A 192 22.18 3.20 11.14
C LEU A 192 23.11 2.59 12.19
N TYR A 193 23.87 1.57 11.82
CA TYR A 193 24.72 0.81 12.74
C TYR A 193 26.18 0.95 12.34
N GLU A 194 27.04 1.12 13.34
CA GLU A 194 28.49 0.98 13.15
C GLU A 194 28.84 -0.48 12.81
N GLU A 195 30.02 -0.68 12.22
CA GLU A 195 30.49 -2.02 11.88
C GLU A 195 30.52 -2.93 13.11
N GLY A 196 29.80 -4.05 13.03
CA GLY A 196 29.69 -5.02 14.13
C GLY A 196 28.78 -4.58 15.30
N GLN A 197 28.02 -3.48 15.16
CA GLN A 197 27.03 -3.03 16.15
C GLN A 197 25.57 -3.28 15.68
N ASP A 198 25.37 -3.94 14.54
CA ASP A 198 24.05 -4.40 14.12
C ASP A 198 23.50 -5.43 15.13
N PRO A 199 22.36 -5.18 15.77
CA PRO A 199 21.80 -6.07 16.80
C PRO A 199 21.34 -7.44 16.28
N VAL A 200 21.31 -7.65 14.96
CA VAL A 200 20.87 -8.89 14.32
C VAL A 200 22.03 -9.75 13.82
N LEU A 201 23.11 -9.10 13.37
CA LEU A 201 24.14 -9.76 12.57
C LEU A 201 24.90 -10.83 13.36
N ASN A 202 24.79 -12.09 12.92
CA ASN A 202 25.61 -13.24 13.34
C ASN A 202 25.71 -13.51 14.87
N GLY A 203 24.82 -12.94 15.69
CA GLY A 203 24.70 -13.30 17.11
C GLY A 203 24.09 -14.68 17.32
N GLU A 204 24.08 -15.22 18.54
CA GLU A 204 23.30 -16.44 18.84
C GLU A 204 21.80 -16.19 18.60
N GLY A 205 21.35 -14.96 18.82
CA GLY A 205 19.95 -14.56 18.74
C GLY A 205 19.23 -14.74 20.09
N PRO A 206 17.98 -14.29 20.19
CA PRO A 206 17.16 -14.50 21.39
C PRO A 206 16.83 -15.99 21.60
N ASP A 207 16.63 -16.40 22.86
CA ASP A 207 16.02 -17.69 23.17
C ASP A 207 14.50 -17.60 22.96
N LEU A 208 14.02 -18.22 21.89
CA LEU A 208 12.59 -18.26 21.52
C LEU A 208 11.94 -19.59 21.85
N THR A 209 12.52 -20.40 22.74
CA THR A 209 11.98 -21.74 23.06
C THR A 209 10.55 -21.71 23.61
N GLU A 210 10.14 -20.62 24.26
CA GLU A 210 8.75 -20.46 24.72
C GLU A 210 7.74 -20.41 23.55
N TYR A 211 8.15 -19.87 22.40
CA TYR A 211 7.36 -19.76 21.17
C TYR A 211 7.47 -21.01 20.28
N ALA A 212 8.21 -22.05 20.67
CA ALA A 212 8.36 -23.24 19.85
C ALA A 212 7.01 -23.89 19.53
N TYR A 213 6.85 -24.38 18.29
CA TYR A 213 5.66 -25.13 17.87
C TYR A 213 5.36 -26.28 18.81
N ARG A 214 4.09 -26.41 19.20
CA ARG A 214 3.59 -27.57 19.94
C ARG A 214 2.40 -28.14 19.18
N TYR A 215 2.30 -29.45 19.12
CA TYR A 215 1.12 -30.08 18.55
C TYR A 215 0.83 -31.39 19.24
N GLU A 216 -0.45 -31.72 19.30
CA GLU A 216 -0.96 -33.00 19.80
C GLU A 216 -1.83 -33.60 18.71
N LEU A 217 -1.60 -34.88 18.41
CA LEU A 217 -2.40 -35.65 17.46
C LEU A 217 -3.09 -36.77 18.23
N LYS A 218 -4.41 -36.86 18.11
CA LYS A 218 -5.15 -38.05 18.51
C LYS A 218 -4.76 -39.18 17.55
N ASP A 219 -4.54 -40.37 18.11
CA ASP A 219 -3.96 -41.56 17.45
C ASP A 219 -4.12 -41.60 15.91
N GLN A 220 -3.01 -41.84 15.20
CA GLN A 220 -2.84 -41.72 13.73
C GLN A 220 -3.75 -42.59 12.84
N GLU A 221 -4.84 -43.17 13.35
CA GLU A 221 -5.76 -44.01 12.57
C GLU A 221 -6.37 -43.27 11.37
N ASP A 222 -6.48 -41.95 11.46
CA ASP A 222 -7.03 -41.07 10.43
C ASP A 222 -6.05 -40.61 9.34
N GLY A 223 -4.75 -40.84 9.52
CA GLY A 223 -3.72 -40.50 8.53
C GLY A 223 -3.49 -39.00 8.27
N LEU A 224 -4.08 -38.09 9.06
CA LEU A 224 -3.85 -36.64 8.98
C LEU A 224 -2.36 -36.33 9.20
N GLN A 225 -1.78 -35.55 8.30
CA GLN A 225 -0.42 -35.03 8.46
C GLN A 225 -0.46 -33.53 8.76
N VAL A 226 0.17 -33.14 9.86
CA VAL A 226 0.34 -31.73 10.22
C VAL A 226 1.78 -31.29 9.90
N GLY A 227 1.91 -30.18 9.17
CA GLY A 227 3.16 -29.61 8.70
C GLY A 227 3.75 -28.57 9.65
N LYS A 228 4.74 -27.82 9.17
CA LYS A 228 5.27 -26.63 9.86
C LYS A 228 4.64 -25.37 9.29
N ALA A 229 4.65 -24.28 10.04
CA ALA A 229 4.17 -23.02 9.49
C ALA A 229 5.20 -22.33 8.57
N SER A 230 4.73 -21.42 7.73
CA SER A 230 5.55 -20.50 6.96
C SER A 230 5.12 -19.06 7.23
N LEU A 231 6.09 -18.17 7.33
CA LEU A 231 5.86 -16.74 7.45
C LEU A 231 5.75 -16.11 6.07
N LEU A 232 4.77 -15.24 5.88
CA LEU A 232 4.55 -14.46 4.66
C LEU A 232 4.86 -12.99 4.97
N LEU A 233 5.72 -12.41 4.14
CA LEU A 233 6.23 -11.04 4.30
C LEU A 233 5.76 -10.18 3.14
N GLY A 234 4.43 -9.96 3.11
CA GLY A 234 3.75 -9.11 2.14
C GLY A 234 3.79 -7.64 2.56
N THR A 235 2.71 -6.92 2.26
CA THR A 235 2.43 -5.59 2.84
C THR A 235 2.22 -5.64 4.36
N ASP A 236 1.77 -6.80 4.84
CA ASP A 236 1.58 -7.20 6.22
C ASP A 236 2.34 -8.51 6.49
N VAL A 237 2.39 -8.90 7.77
CA VAL A 237 2.92 -10.19 8.20
C VAL A 237 1.76 -11.17 8.39
N SER A 238 1.85 -12.33 7.73
CA SER A 238 0.89 -13.43 7.89
C SER A 238 1.62 -14.73 8.19
N ILE A 239 0.92 -15.70 8.78
CA ILE A 239 1.45 -17.04 9.03
C ILE A 239 0.51 -18.12 8.52
N ARG A 240 1.04 -19.04 7.72
CA ARG A 240 0.34 -20.24 7.23
C ARG A 240 0.79 -21.46 7.98
N PHE A 241 -0.13 -22.17 8.61
CA PHE A 241 0.08 -23.52 9.09
C PHE A 241 -0.41 -24.54 8.06
N TYR A 242 0.45 -25.50 7.67
CA TYR A 242 0.13 -26.47 6.61
C TYR A 242 -0.35 -27.80 7.17
N TYR A 243 -1.28 -28.45 6.47
CA TYR A 243 -1.76 -29.80 6.79
C TYR A 243 -2.13 -30.56 5.51
N GLN A 244 -2.23 -31.88 5.62
CA GLN A 244 -2.67 -32.74 4.53
C GLN A 244 -3.64 -33.81 5.04
N PRO A 245 -4.86 -33.91 4.45
CA PRO A 245 -5.81 -34.96 4.74
C PRO A 245 -5.21 -36.35 4.63
N GLY A 246 -5.70 -37.27 5.48
CA GLY A 246 -5.35 -38.68 5.40
C GLY A 246 -5.88 -39.37 4.13
N ALA A 247 -5.43 -40.59 3.90
CA ALA A 247 -5.82 -41.37 2.72
C ALA A 247 -7.35 -41.55 2.64
N GLY A 248 -7.94 -41.13 1.52
CA GLY A 248 -9.39 -41.21 1.29
C GLY A 248 -10.20 -40.08 1.92
N LYS A 249 -9.55 -39.12 2.60
CA LYS A 249 -10.15 -37.89 3.10
C LYS A 249 -9.75 -36.68 2.26
N THR A 250 -10.49 -35.60 2.42
CA THR A 250 -10.33 -34.29 1.80
C THR A 250 -10.30 -33.21 2.88
N ALA A 251 -10.05 -31.96 2.51
CA ALA A 251 -10.12 -30.86 3.47
C ALA A 251 -11.53 -30.68 4.06
N GLU A 252 -12.58 -31.04 3.32
CA GLU A 252 -13.99 -30.93 3.76
C GLU A 252 -14.34 -31.94 4.87
N ASP A 253 -13.51 -32.97 5.07
CA ASP A 253 -13.69 -33.92 6.17
C ASP A 253 -13.20 -33.36 7.52
N TYR A 254 -12.61 -32.17 7.53
CA TYR A 254 -12.09 -31.50 8.72
C TYR A 254 -12.71 -30.11 8.92
N SER A 255 -13.01 -29.79 10.17
CA SER A 255 -13.35 -28.42 10.60
C SER A 255 -12.18 -27.84 11.39
N LEU A 256 -11.75 -26.64 11.00
CA LEU A 256 -10.62 -25.94 11.60
C LEU A 256 -11.09 -24.62 12.21
N PHE A 257 -10.64 -24.31 13.42
CA PHE A 257 -10.92 -23.05 14.09
C PHE A 257 -9.79 -22.69 15.07
N LEU A 258 -9.74 -21.42 15.47
CA LEU A 258 -8.82 -20.94 16.49
C LEU A 258 -9.51 -20.93 17.86
N GLU A 259 -8.89 -21.54 18.87
CA GLU A 259 -9.46 -21.60 20.22
C GLU A 259 -9.66 -20.19 20.80
N GLY A 260 -10.91 -19.84 21.15
CA GLY A 260 -11.25 -18.55 21.75
C GLY A 260 -11.47 -17.41 20.76
N TYR A 261 -11.54 -17.69 19.46
CA TYR A 261 -11.73 -16.69 18.41
C TYR A 261 -12.99 -16.95 17.58
N LEU A 262 -13.42 -15.92 16.84
CA LEU A 262 -14.52 -16.03 15.89
C LEU A 262 -14.03 -16.72 14.59
N GLU A 263 -14.96 -17.35 13.85
CA GLU A 263 -14.66 -18.14 12.65
C GLU A 263 -13.97 -17.35 11.51
N ASN A 264 -14.04 -16.02 11.52
CA ASN A 264 -13.55 -15.15 10.45
C ASN A 264 -12.08 -14.71 10.59
N GLU A 265 -11.35 -15.18 11.61
CA GLU A 265 -9.92 -14.87 11.80
C GLU A 265 -8.98 -15.90 11.15
N LEU A 266 -9.53 -16.90 10.46
CA LEU A 266 -8.78 -17.98 9.84
C LEU A 266 -9.12 -18.10 8.35
N THR A 267 -8.12 -17.89 7.49
CA THR A 267 -8.25 -18.09 6.05
C THR A 267 -7.78 -19.49 5.68
N LEU A 268 -8.64 -20.30 5.08
CA LEU A 268 -8.29 -21.65 4.61
C LEU A 268 -7.96 -21.64 3.11
N GLY A 269 -6.95 -22.41 2.71
CA GLY A 269 -6.56 -22.50 1.30
C GLY A 269 -5.72 -23.71 0.96
N TYR A 270 -5.22 -23.73 -0.28
CA TYR A 270 -4.36 -24.80 -0.80
C TYR A 270 -3.18 -24.20 -1.56
N ASP A 271 -1.97 -24.61 -1.19
CA ASP A 271 -0.73 -24.22 -1.83
C ASP A 271 -0.37 -25.25 -2.91
N GLN A 272 -0.50 -24.84 -4.17
CA GLN A 272 -0.22 -25.69 -5.33
C GLN A 272 1.26 -26.07 -5.47
N TYR A 273 2.18 -25.28 -4.93
CA TYR A 273 3.62 -25.56 -5.01
C TYR A 273 4.04 -26.57 -3.95
N LYS A 274 3.45 -26.49 -2.76
CA LYS A 274 3.71 -27.44 -1.65
C LYS A 274 2.84 -28.69 -1.72
N ASP A 275 1.77 -28.66 -2.49
CA ASP A 275 0.74 -29.72 -2.53
C ASP A 275 0.14 -29.99 -1.14
N MET A 276 -0.21 -28.92 -0.42
CA MET A 276 -0.72 -28.98 0.95
C MET A 276 -1.82 -27.95 1.17
N TYR A 277 -2.77 -28.28 2.04
CA TYR A 277 -3.73 -27.31 2.54
C TYR A 277 -3.09 -26.45 3.62
N TYR A 278 -3.63 -25.26 3.84
CA TYR A 278 -3.17 -24.37 4.88
C TYR A 278 -4.31 -23.66 5.60
N ALA A 279 -4.02 -23.28 6.84
CA ALA A 279 -4.79 -22.32 7.62
C ALA A 279 -3.91 -21.10 7.87
N GLU A 280 -4.39 -19.91 7.52
CA GLU A 280 -3.65 -18.66 7.51
C GLU A 280 -4.25 -17.67 8.51
N ILE A 281 -3.37 -17.06 9.31
CA ILE A 281 -3.67 -15.90 10.14
C ILE A 281 -3.00 -14.71 9.46
N GLU A 282 -3.81 -13.74 9.05
CA GLU A 282 -3.39 -12.54 8.30
C GLU A 282 -3.28 -11.32 9.23
N HIS A 283 -2.68 -10.23 8.75
CA HIS A 283 -2.69 -8.93 9.43
C HIS A 283 -2.07 -8.95 10.85
N ILE A 284 -0.97 -9.68 11.05
CA ILE A 284 -0.30 -9.77 12.35
C ILE A 284 0.45 -8.46 12.61
N SER A 285 0.02 -7.73 13.64
CA SER A 285 0.69 -6.51 14.08
C SER A 285 2.07 -6.79 14.66
N PRO A 286 3.01 -5.82 14.61
CA PRO A 286 4.31 -5.93 15.27
C PRO A 286 4.20 -6.27 16.76
N MET A 287 3.18 -5.78 17.45
CA MET A 287 2.91 -6.09 18.87
C MET A 287 2.37 -7.53 19.06
N ASP A 288 1.66 -8.07 18.07
CA ASP A 288 1.10 -9.42 18.09
C ASP A 288 2.05 -10.51 17.54
N LEU A 289 3.27 -10.17 17.09
CA LEU A 289 4.20 -11.18 16.54
C LEU A 289 4.53 -12.29 17.56
N GLY A 290 4.58 -11.97 18.85
CA GLY A 290 4.76 -12.92 19.94
C GLY A 290 3.50 -13.63 20.40
N ARG A 291 2.33 -13.33 19.80
CA ARG A 291 1.09 -14.01 20.11
C ARG A 291 1.14 -15.46 19.61
N MET A 292 0.75 -16.38 20.49
CA MET A 292 0.56 -17.79 20.15
C MET A 292 -0.93 -18.07 19.98
N TYR A 293 -1.25 -18.83 18.93
CA TYR A 293 -2.60 -19.25 18.57
C TYR A 293 -2.69 -20.76 18.66
N THR A 294 -3.86 -21.24 19.09
CA THR A 294 -4.17 -22.67 19.15
C THR A 294 -5.13 -23.01 18.01
N LEU A 295 -4.61 -23.65 16.96
CA LEU A 295 -5.43 -24.23 15.89
C LEU A 295 -5.99 -25.57 16.36
N VAL A 296 -7.31 -25.71 16.31
CA VAL A 296 -8.01 -26.94 16.64
C VAL A 296 -8.57 -27.55 15.36
N ILE A 297 -8.30 -28.84 15.15
CA ILE A 297 -8.73 -29.60 13.98
C ILE A 297 -9.66 -30.72 14.47
N CYS A 298 -10.91 -30.71 14.01
CA CYS A 298 -11.92 -31.72 14.34
C CYS A 298 -12.42 -32.42 13.07
N GLU A 299 -13.07 -33.59 13.22
CA GLU A 299 -13.85 -34.17 12.12
C GLU A 299 -15.06 -33.29 11.80
N ALA A 300 -15.29 -33.00 10.52
CA ALA A 300 -16.37 -32.11 10.09
C ALA A 300 -17.77 -32.67 10.39
N SER A 301 -17.93 -34.00 10.36
CA SER A 301 -19.22 -34.66 10.61
C SER A 301 -19.70 -34.57 12.06
N ALA A 302 -18.78 -34.35 13.01
CA ALA A 302 -19.07 -34.27 14.44
C ALA A 302 -17.97 -33.45 15.14
N PRO A 303 -17.95 -32.11 14.97
CA PRO A 303 -16.92 -31.28 15.57
C PRO A 303 -17.04 -31.34 17.10
N ASP A 304 -16.04 -31.95 17.74
CA ASP A 304 -15.90 -32.03 19.18
C ASP A 304 -14.60 -31.33 19.59
N THR A 305 -14.75 -30.13 20.16
CA THR A 305 -13.62 -29.29 20.59
C THR A 305 -12.98 -29.81 21.88
N ASP A 306 -13.69 -30.65 22.65
CA ASP A 306 -13.17 -31.28 23.87
C ASP A 306 -12.33 -32.53 23.54
N SER A 307 -12.43 -33.06 22.32
CA SER A 307 -11.67 -34.22 21.85
C SER A 307 -11.23 -34.11 20.38
N PRO A 308 -10.43 -33.09 20.04
CA PRO A 308 -10.03 -32.81 18.67
C PRO A 308 -9.15 -33.91 18.07
N VAL A 309 -9.08 -33.94 16.74
CA VAL A 309 -8.15 -34.79 15.97
C VAL A 309 -6.72 -34.27 16.14
N ALA A 310 -6.56 -32.96 16.11
CA ALA A 310 -5.28 -32.31 16.36
C ALA A 310 -5.45 -30.95 17.05
N THR A 311 -4.48 -30.60 17.89
CA THR A 311 -4.27 -29.22 18.37
C THR A 311 -2.86 -28.78 17.99
N VAL A 312 -2.72 -27.51 17.62
CA VAL A 312 -1.42 -26.93 17.24
C VAL A 312 -1.28 -25.53 17.83
N ASP A 313 -0.28 -25.35 18.67
CA ASP A 313 0.14 -24.03 19.15
C ASP A 313 1.20 -23.45 18.20
N PHE A 314 0.93 -22.28 17.64
CA PHE A 314 1.82 -21.61 16.71
C PHE A 314 1.62 -20.08 16.66
N GLY A 315 2.66 -19.36 16.26
CA GLY A 315 2.62 -17.92 16.00
C GLY A 315 3.79 -17.49 15.13
N ALA A 316 3.90 -16.20 14.81
CA ALA A 316 4.98 -15.67 13.97
C ALA A 316 6.37 -15.96 14.56
N LEU A 317 6.53 -15.83 15.87
CA LEU A 317 7.77 -16.20 16.55
C LEU A 317 8.04 -17.71 16.61
N SER A 318 7.05 -18.59 16.41
CA SER A 318 7.31 -20.03 16.24
C SER A 318 8.12 -20.32 14.99
N TYR A 319 7.81 -19.63 13.89
CA TYR A 319 8.61 -19.71 12.66
C TYR A 319 10.04 -19.24 12.93
N CYS A 320 10.18 -18.07 13.59
CA CYS A 320 11.47 -17.50 13.93
C CYS A 320 12.31 -18.42 14.81
N CYS A 321 11.71 -19.03 15.83
CA CYS A 321 12.31 -20.03 16.69
C CYS A 321 12.85 -21.21 15.85
N SER A 322 12.05 -21.74 14.93
CA SER A 322 12.47 -22.86 14.08
C SER A 322 13.65 -22.53 13.16
N MET A 323 13.74 -21.29 12.66
CA MET A 323 14.84 -20.85 11.81
C MET A 323 16.12 -20.62 12.61
N ILE A 324 16.04 -19.94 13.76
CA ILE A 324 17.19 -19.65 14.63
C ILE A 324 17.82 -20.94 15.16
N GLN A 325 17.01 -21.91 15.59
CA GLN A 325 17.50 -23.18 16.14
C GLN A 325 18.02 -24.13 15.05
N ASN A 326 17.61 -23.96 13.80
CA ASN A 326 18.04 -24.81 12.70
C ASN A 326 19.44 -24.39 12.20
N LYS A 327 20.44 -25.20 12.54
CA LYS A 327 21.85 -25.00 12.11
C LYS A 327 22.02 -25.07 10.59
N GLU A 328 21.13 -25.75 9.88
CA GLU A 328 21.13 -25.86 8.42
C GLU A 328 20.36 -24.73 7.73
N ALA A 329 19.64 -23.89 8.47
CA ALA A 329 18.96 -22.73 7.88
C ALA A 329 19.97 -21.76 7.26
N ALA A 330 19.57 -21.06 6.20
CA ALA A 330 20.38 -20.02 5.61
C ALA A 330 20.55 -18.84 6.59
N ASP A 331 21.70 -18.16 6.53
CA ASP A 331 21.97 -16.98 7.36
C ASP A 331 20.91 -15.89 7.14
N ALA A 332 20.45 -15.71 5.90
CA ALA A 332 19.38 -14.77 5.58
C ALA A 332 18.08 -15.07 6.36
N SER A 333 17.68 -16.35 6.47
CA SER A 333 16.51 -16.76 7.25
C SER A 333 16.72 -16.52 8.75
N ARG A 334 17.89 -16.88 9.29
CA ARG A 334 18.20 -16.69 10.71
C ARG A 334 18.25 -15.21 11.09
N ASN A 335 18.89 -14.40 10.28
CA ASN A 335 19.01 -12.97 10.54
C ASN A 335 17.66 -12.25 10.38
N LEU A 336 16.86 -12.61 9.37
CA LEU A 336 15.48 -12.14 9.26
C LEU A 336 14.66 -12.48 10.51
N SER A 337 14.74 -13.71 11.02
CA SER A 337 14.04 -14.11 12.24
C SER A 337 14.46 -13.33 13.49
N ARG A 338 15.75 -13.00 13.61
CA ARG A 338 16.26 -12.12 14.68
C ARG A 338 15.77 -10.68 14.51
N ALA A 339 15.72 -10.17 13.28
CA ALA A 339 15.24 -8.82 12.99
C ALA A 339 13.75 -8.67 13.30
N ILE A 340 12.93 -9.68 12.96
CA ILE A 340 11.50 -9.73 13.31
C ILE A 340 11.32 -9.70 14.83
N TYR A 341 12.12 -10.47 15.58
CA TYR A 341 12.05 -10.44 17.05
C TYR A 341 12.44 -9.08 17.62
N ASN A 342 13.54 -8.47 17.15
CA ASN A 342 13.94 -7.14 17.60
C ASN A 342 12.88 -6.08 17.30
N TYR A 343 12.17 -6.21 16.17
CA TYR A 343 11.06 -5.33 15.84
C TYR A 343 9.85 -5.54 16.77
N TYR A 344 9.51 -6.79 17.09
CA TYR A 344 8.50 -7.14 18.10
C TYR A 344 8.83 -6.54 19.48
N GLU A 345 10.06 -6.67 19.95
CA GLU A 345 10.48 -6.11 21.25
C GLU A 345 10.36 -4.58 21.27
N ALA A 346 10.83 -3.91 20.21
CA ALA A 346 10.71 -2.46 20.10
C ALA A 346 9.25 -2.01 20.03
N ALA A 347 8.39 -2.77 19.35
CA ALA A 347 6.96 -2.50 19.27
C ALA A 347 6.24 -2.64 20.61
N ASN A 348 6.61 -3.61 21.45
CA ASN A 348 6.03 -3.76 22.80
C ASN A 348 6.59 -2.78 23.81
N ALA A 349 7.77 -2.21 23.51
CA ALA A 349 8.33 -1.14 24.31
C ALA A 349 7.62 0.19 24.02
N PHE A 350 7.12 0.42 22.80
CA PHE A 350 6.34 1.59 22.36
C PHE A 350 4.97 1.67 23.05
#